data_AF-A0A3N6LN94-F1
#
_entry.id   AF-A0A3N6LN94-F1
#
_cell.length_a   1.000
_cell.length_b   1.000
_cell.length_c   1.000
_cell.angle_alpha   90.00
_cell.angle_beta   90.00
_cell.angle_gamma   90.00
#
_symmetry.space_group_name_H-M   'P 1'
#
loop_
_entity.id
_entity.type
_entity.pdbx_description
1 polymer ?
#
loop_
_entity_poly.entity_id
_entity_poly.type
_entity_poly.pdbx_seq_one_letter_code
_entity_poly.pdbx_strand_id
1 'polypeptide(L)' 'MDDVDAEKIKTYEQYSRGEITETEVRALLGNEIVDSMEADMEAFEAAMKRDTSVFISSDST' A
#
# COMPACT_ATOMS: atom_id res chain seq x y z
N MET A 1 14.41 5.40 -7.42
CA MET A 1 13.51 4.31 -7.80
C MET A 1 14.25 3.48 -8.79
N ASP A 2 14.64 2.28 -8.38
CA ASP A 2 15.27 1.33 -9.28
C ASP A 2 14.18 0.69 -10.15
N ASP A 3 14.52 0.27 -11.37
CA ASP A 3 13.55 -0.31 -12.31
C ASP A 3 12.79 -1.52 -11.72
N VAL A 4 13.45 -2.24 -10.81
CA VAL A 4 12.89 -3.36 -10.04
C VAL A 4 11.74 -2.92 -9.13
N ASP A 5 11.82 -1.76 -8.49
CA ASP A 5 10.76 -1.27 -7.62
C ASP A 5 9.56 -0.76 -8.43
N ALA A 6 9.80 -0.16 -9.60
CA ALA A 6 8.74 0.24 -10.51
C ALA A 6 7.95 -0.97 -11.04
N GLU A 7 8.62 -2.08 -11.34
CA GLU A 7 7.99 -3.32 -11.79
C GLU A 7 7.15 -3.99 -10.69
N LYS A 8 7.66 -4.00 -9.45
CA LYS A 8 6.90 -4.49 -8.28
C LYS A 8 5.62 -3.69 -8.05
N ILE A 9 5.73 -2.36 -8.06
CA ILE A 9 4.58 -1.46 -7.91
C ILE A 9 3.55 -1.72 -9.01
N LYS A 10 4.00 -1.77 -10.26
CA LYS A 10 3.12 -2.05 -11.41
C LYS A 10 2.39 -3.38 -11.25
N THR A 11 3.09 -4.44 -10.87
CA THR A 11 2.50 -5.78 -10.69
C THR A 11 1.46 -5.78 -9.57
N TYR A 12 1.75 -5.10 -8.45
CA TYR A 12 0.80 -4.98 -7.35
C TYR A 12 -0.42 -4.12 -7.70
N GLU A 13 -0.26 -3.07 -8.51
CA GLU A 13 -1.40 -2.28 -9.02
C GLU A 13 -2.34 -3.11 -9.90
N GLN A 14 -1.80 -4.01 -10.73
CA GLN A 14 -2.61 -4.91 -11.55
C GLN A 14 -3.45 -5.85 -10.68
N TYR A 15 -2.86 -6.35 -9.59
CA TYR A 15 -3.58 -7.14 -8.59
C TYR A 15 -4.70 -6.31 -7.93
N SER A 16 -4.40 -5.10 -7.48
CA SER A 16 -5.38 -4.19 -6.87
C SER A 16 -6.58 -3.88 -7.79
N ARG A 17 -6.35 -3.81 -9.10
CA ARG A 17 -7.39 -3.62 -10.12
C ARG A 17 -8.16 -4.89 -10.48
N GLY A 18 -7.75 -6.05 -9.95
CA GLY A 18 -8.31 -7.36 -10.30
C GLY A 18 -7.91 -7.86 -11.69
N GLU A 19 -6.86 -7.29 -12.29
CA GLU A 19 -6.32 -7.73 -13.59
C GLU A 19 -5.56 -9.06 -13.47
N ILE A 20 -4.99 -9.34 -12.29
CA ILE A 20 -4.35 -10.61 -11.93
C ILE A 20 -4.88 -11.09 -10.58
N THR A 21 -4.81 -12.40 -10.35
CA THR A 21 -5.24 -13.05 -9.11
C THR A 21 -4.18 -12.93 -8.01
N GLU A 22 -4.60 -13.17 -6.75
CA GLU A 22 -3.69 -13.21 -5.60
C GLU A 22 -2.61 -14.28 -5.76
N THR A 23 -2.96 -15.42 -6.38
CA THR A 23 -1.99 -16.50 -6.65
C THR A 23 -0.92 -16.05 -7.64
N GLU A 24 -1.31 -15.29 -8.68
CA GLU A 24 -0.38 -14.78 -9.70
C GLU A 24 0.56 -13.71 -9.13
N VAL A 25 0.04 -12.74 -8.37
CA VAL A 25 0.89 -11.71 -7.74
C VAL A 25 1.83 -12.30 -6.70
N ARG A 26 1.38 -13.28 -5.89
CA ARG A 26 2.24 -13.99 -4.93
C ARG A 26 3.31 -14.82 -5.63
N ALA A 27 3.05 -15.37 -6.81
CA ALA A 27 4.06 -16.05 -7.61
C ALA A 27 5.09 -15.09 -8.21
N LEU A 28 4.69 -13.86 -8.58
CA LEU A 28 5.55 -12.86 -9.20
C LEU A 28 6.39 -12.07 -8.18
N LEU A 29 5.78 -11.67 -7.06
CA LEU A 29 6.40 -10.81 -6.05
C LEU A 29 6.85 -11.56 -4.79
N GLY A 30 6.32 -12.76 -4.56
CA GLY A 30 6.54 -13.51 -3.33
C GLY A 30 5.60 -13.09 -2.20
N ASN A 31 5.36 -14.00 -1.26
CA ASN A 31 4.38 -13.81 -0.18
C ASN A 31 4.74 -12.62 0.72
N GLU A 32 6.00 -12.50 1.13
CA GLU A 32 6.46 -11.45 2.04
C GLU A 32 6.24 -10.04 1.46
N ILE A 33 6.49 -9.87 0.15
CA ILE A 33 6.31 -8.58 -0.51
C ILE A 33 4.82 -8.23 -0.60
N VAL A 34 3.98 -9.20 -0.97
CA VAL A 34 2.52 -9.00 -1.04
C VAL A 34 1.96 -8.61 0.33
N ASP A 35 2.32 -9.34 1.38
CA ASP A 35 1.84 -9.08 2.74
C ASP A 35 2.31 -7.70 3.24
N SER A 36 3.55 -7.29 2.94
CA SER A 36 4.06 -5.96 3.29
C SER A 36 3.32 -4.85 2.57
N MET A 37 3.03 -5.01 1.27
CA MET A 37 2.33 -3.99 0.48
C MET A 37 0.87 -3.86 0.89
N GLU A 38 0.23 -4.95 1.30
CA GLU A 38 -1.13 -4.95 1.85
C GLU A 38 -1.17 -4.20 3.19
N ALA A 39 -0.24 -4.50 4.10
CA ALA A 39 -0.11 -3.80 5.37
C ALA A 39 0.15 -2.29 5.19
N ASP A 40 1.02 -1.91 4.26
CA ASP A 40 1.31 -0.51 3.94
C ASP A 40 0.07 0.22 3.40
N MET A 41 -0.69 -0.46 2.52
CA MET A 41 -1.94 0.08 1.97
C MET A 41 -3.00 0.29 3.06
N GLU A 42 -3.22 -0.69 3.94
CA GLU A 42 -4.14 -0.58 5.06
C GLU A 42 -3.75 0.56 6.01
N ALA A 43 -2.46 0.67 6.35
CA ALA A 43 -1.95 1.73 7.21
C ALA A 43 -2.14 3.12 6.58
N PHE A 44 -1.90 3.24 5.27
CA PHE A 44 -2.12 4.48 4.53
C PHE A 44 -3.60 4.87 4.49
N GLU A 45 -4.50 3.92 4.23
CA GLU A 45 -5.94 4.16 4.26
C GLU A 45 -6.43 4.58 5.65
N ALA A 46 -5.93 3.92 6.70
CA ALA A 46 -6.24 4.28 8.08
C ALA A 46 -5.76 5.70 8.41
N ALA A 47 -4.57 6.08 7.92
CA ALA A 47 -4.03 7.42 8.08
C ALA A 47 -4.84 8.48 7.31
N MET A 48 -5.30 8.17 6.09
CA MET A 48 -6.17 9.04 5.29
C MET A 48 -7.56 9.25 5.92
N LYS A 49 -8.09 8.23 6.60
CA LYS A 49 -9.37 8.30 7.33
C LYS A 49 -9.24 8.96 8.70
N ARG A 50 -8.02 9.15 9.20
CA ARG A 50 -7.78 9.83 10.47
C ARG A 50 -8.10 11.31 10.31
N ASP A 51 -9.02 11.80 11.13
CA ASP A 51 -9.30 13.23 11.22
C ASP A 51 -8.04 13.97 11.66
N THR A 52 -7.41 14.69 10.73
CA THR A 52 -6.15 15.41 11.00
C THR A 52 -6.38 16.71 11.76
N SER A 53 -7.64 17.13 11.98
CA SER A 53 -7.97 18.29 12.82
C SER A 53 -7.57 18.11 14.29
N VAL A 54 -7.40 16.86 14.74
CA VAL A 54 -6.87 16.52 16.07
C VAL A 54 -5.44 17.00 16.28
N PHE A 55 -4.65 17.16 15.20
CA PHE A 55 -3.28 17.68 15.28
C PHE A 55 -3.22 19.22 15.31
N ILE A 56 -4.34 19.90 15.01
CA ILE A 56 -4.45 21.37 14.97
C ILE A 56 -4.93 21.92 16.33
N SER A 57 -5.45 21.06 17.22
CA SER A 57 -6.12 21.49 18.46
C SER A 57 -5.20 21.76 19.66
N SER A 58 -3.87 21.81 19.47
CA SER A 58 -2.90 21.98 20.58
C SER A 58 -1.89 23.11 20.38
N ASP A 59 -2.26 24.19 19.67
CA ASP A 59 -1.44 25.41 19.58
C ASP A 59 -2.25 26.68 19.94
N SER A 60 -2.90 26.66 21.10
CA SER A 60 -3.58 27.83 21.66
C SER A 60 -3.42 27.86 23.18
N THR A 61 -2.19 28.06 23.64
CA THR A 61 -1.87 28.61 24.98
C THR A 61 -0.48 29.23 24.96
#